data_AF-A0A2E8EEW2-F1
#
_entry.id   AF-A0A2E8EEW2-F1
#
_cell.length_a   1.000
_cell.length_b   1.000
_cell.length_c   1.000
_cell.angle_alpha   90.00
_cell.angle_beta   90.00
_cell.angle_gamma   90.00
#
_symmetry.space_group_name_H-M   'P 1'
#
loop_
_entity.id
_entity.type
_entity.pdbx_description
1 polymer ?
#
loop_
_entity_poly.entity_id
_entity_poly.type
_entity_poly.pdbx_seq_one_letter_code
_entity_poly.pdbx_strand_id
1 'polypeptide(L)'
;MLTGKKHASAKSCLEGAGHIMKEATAILEPLLESGASKSKGVIVFATVEGDLNDLGKNIAIAMLKSVGLRVVDLCVDVTAADIVRVAEEEEADIVVLSALLSVLEPQVVKTINTLKRS
;
A
#
# COMPACT_ATOMS: atom_id res chain seq x y z
N MET A 1 8.98 20.90 44.57
CA MET A 1 7.93 20.04 43.97
C MET A 1 7.41 20.60 42.62
N LEU A 2 8.21 20.78 41.56
CA LEU A 2 7.66 21.26 40.26
C LEU A 2 8.50 20.83 39.04
N THR A 3 8.81 19.54 38.87
CA THR A 3 9.50 19.03 37.67
C THR A 3 8.86 17.78 37.07
N GLY A 4 7.53 17.63 37.17
CA GLY A 4 6.82 16.41 36.72
C GLY A 4 5.78 16.58 35.60
N LYS A 5 5.43 17.80 35.17
CA LYS A 5 4.26 18.04 34.27
C LYS A 5 4.57 18.33 32.79
N LYS A 6 5.84 18.46 32.38
CA LYS A 6 6.18 18.91 31.00
C LYS A 6 6.15 17.80 29.93
N HIS A 7 6.07 16.52 30.29
CA HIS A 7 6.15 15.41 29.31
C HIS A 7 4.79 14.88 28.83
N ALA A 8 3.66 15.19 29.49
CA ALA A 8 2.34 14.70 29.07
C ALA A 8 1.76 15.45 27.85
N SER A 9 2.10 16.74 27.68
CA SER A 9 1.58 17.57 26.58
C SER A 9 2.15 17.20 25.21
N ALA A 10 3.45 16.85 25.12
CA ALA A 10 4.07 16.55 23.84
C ALA A 10 3.54 15.24 23.21
N LYS A 11 3.23 14.24 24.03
CA LYS A 11 2.68 12.96 23.58
C LYS A 11 1.24 13.12 23.04
N SER A 12 0.42 13.89 23.75
CA SER A 12 -0.93 14.28 23.30
C SER A 12 -0.92 15.11 22.00
N CYS A 13 0.04 16.02 21.83
CA CYS A 13 0.18 16.78 20.59
C CYS A 13 0.61 15.91 19.40
N LEU A 14 1.51 14.93 19.61
CA LEU A 14 1.94 13.99 18.56
C LEU A 14 0.79 13.06 18.14
N GLU A 15 0.04 12.52 19.10
CA GLU A 15 -1.15 11.70 18.82
C GLU A 15 -2.24 12.53 18.11
N GLY A 16 -2.49 13.75 18.58
CA GLY A 16 -3.44 14.67 17.97
C GLY A 16 -3.06 15.07 16.54
N ALA A 17 -1.79 15.38 16.28
CA ALA A 17 -1.31 15.71 14.95
C ALA A 17 -1.45 14.52 13.97
N GLY A 18 -1.15 13.30 14.43
CA GLY A 18 -1.34 12.08 13.63
C GLY A 18 -2.82 11.83 13.29
N HIS A 19 -3.72 12.04 14.26
CA HIS A 19 -5.17 11.91 14.04
C HIS A 19 -5.70 12.94 13.05
N ILE A 20 -5.30 14.20 13.20
CA ILE A 20 -5.69 15.30 12.30
C ILE A 20 -5.18 15.02 10.88
N MET A 21 -3.95 14.54 10.73
CA MET A 21 -3.38 14.22 9.42
C MET A 21 -4.13 13.07 8.76
N LYS A 22 -4.50 12.03 9.51
CA LYS A 22 -5.27 10.90 8.99
C LYS A 22 -6.68 11.30 8.55
N GLU A 23 -7.39 12.12 9.34
CA GLU A 23 -8.71 12.66 8.98
C GLU A 23 -8.63 13.61 7.77
N ALA A 24 -7.64 14.51 7.75
CA ALA A 24 -7.44 15.43 6.64
C ALA A 24 -7.13 14.68 5.34
N THR A 25 -6.30 13.64 5.38
CA THR A 25 -6.02 12.80 4.21
C THR A 25 -7.27 12.06 3.74
N ALA A 26 -8.08 11.49 4.65
CA ALA A 26 -9.32 10.81 4.28
C ALA A 26 -10.35 11.74 3.59
N ILE A 27 -10.38 13.02 3.95
CA ILE A 27 -11.23 14.04 3.31
C ILE A 27 -10.64 14.45 1.95
N LEU A 28 -9.32 14.55 1.85
CA LEU A 28 -8.63 15.07 0.66
C LEU A 28 -8.53 14.04 -0.47
N GLU A 29 -8.36 12.75 -0.14
CA GLU A 29 -8.27 11.64 -1.10
C GLU A 29 -9.37 11.66 -2.18
N PRO A 30 -10.68 11.71 -1.86
CA PRO A 30 -11.73 11.71 -2.88
C PRO A 30 -11.77 13.01 -3.70
N LEU A 31 -11.29 14.13 -3.16
CA LEU A 31 -11.25 15.41 -3.88
C LEU A 31 -10.11 15.43 -4.92
N LEU A 32 -8.98 14.78 -4.61
CA LEU A 32 -7.88 14.59 -5.57
C LEU A 32 -8.28 13.68 -6.74
N GLU A 33 -9.12 12.68 -6.49
CA GLU A 33 -9.65 11.79 -7.53
C GLU A 33 -10.58 12.53 -8.52
N SER A 34 -11.32 13.55 -8.06
CA SER A 34 -12.27 14.32 -8.87
C SER A 34 -11.64 15.17 -10.01
N GLY A 35 -10.32 15.40 -9.94
CA GLY A 35 -9.54 16.10 -10.98
C GLY A 35 -8.73 15.17 -11.90
N ALA A 36 -8.75 13.86 -11.65
CA ALA A 36 -7.94 12.91 -12.40
C ALA A 36 -8.60 12.55 -13.73
N SER A 37 -8.06 13.13 -14.80
CA SER A 37 -8.19 12.59 -16.17
C SER A 37 -7.97 11.07 -16.15
N LYS A 38 -8.86 10.32 -16.83
CA LYS A 38 -8.85 8.84 -17.02
C LYS A 38 -7.62 8.16 -16.40
N SER A 39 -7.83 7.38 -15.33
CA SER A 39 -6.76 6.63 -14.66
C SER A 39 -5.86 5.98 -15.70
N LYS A 40 -4.57 6.33 -15.68
CA LYS A 40 -3.59 5.92 -16.71
C LYS A 40 -3.23 4.43 -16.68
N GLY A 41 -3.88 3.66 -15.82
CA GLY A 41 -3.77 2.22 -15.67
C GLY A 41 -4.15 1.79 -14.25
N VAL A 42 -4.52 0.52 -14.09
CA VAL A 42 -4.80 -0.14 -12.81
C VAL A 42 -3.57 -0.93 -12.37
N ILE A 43 -3.09 -0.67 -11.16
CA ILE A 43 -1.95 -1.35 -10.56
C ILE A 43 -2.44 -2.21 -9.40
N VAL A 44 -2.11 -3.50 -9.41
CA VAL A 44 -2.28 -4.37 -8.24
C VAL A 44 -0.93 -4.49 -7.53
N PHE A 45 -0.91 -4.20 -6.22
CA PHE A 45 0.30 -4.26 -5.40
C PHE A 45 0.09 -5.25 -4.26
N ALA A 46 0.96 -6.26 -4.15
CA ALA A 46 0.91 -7.26 -3.08
C ALA A 46 2.29 -7.54 -2.51
N THR A 47 2.39 -7.81 -1.21
CA THR A 47 3.56 -8.51 -0.66
C THR A 47 3.31 -10.02 -0.76
N VAL A 48 4.30 -10.76 -1.24
CA VAL A 48 4.17 -12.21 -1.48
C VAL A 48 3.93 -13.01 -0.19
N GLU A 49 3.32 -14.17 -0.34
CA GLU A 49 3.13 -15.19 0.71
C GLU A 49 4.39 -15.37 1.56
N GLY A 50 4.24 -15.29 2.88
CA GLY A 50 5.30 -15.40 3.87
C GLY A 50 6.05 -14.11 4.19
N ASP A 51 5.71 -12.99 3.56
CA ASP A 51 6.33 -11.69 3.83
C ASP A 51 5.34 -10.70 4.47
N LEU A 52 5.69 -10.22 5.66
CA LEU A 52 4.90 -9.31 6.49
C LEU A 52 5.40 -7.85 6.42
N ASN A 53 6.39 -7.57 5.58
CA ASN A 53 6.96 -6.23 5.47
C ASN A 53 6.15 -5.38 4.49
N ASP A 54 5.69 -4.21 4.94
CA ASP A 54 4.84 -3.31 4.15
C ASP A 54 5.37 -1.88 3.99
N LEU A 55 6.43 -1.50 4.71
CA LEU A 55 6.93 -0.11 4.70
C LEU A 55 7.32 0.35 3.30
N GLY A 56 8.13 -0.45 2.59
CA GLY A 56 8.56 -0.14 1.22
C GLY A 56 7.38 -0.11 0.24
N LYS A 57 6.44 -1.04 0.39
CA LYS A 57 5.19 -1.09 -0.38
C LYS A 57 4.38 0.19 -0.19
N ASN A 58 4.11 0.60 1.05
CA ASN A 58 3.25 1.75 1.35
C ASN A 58 3.83 3.07 0.85
N ILE A 59 5.17 3.24 0.91
CA ILE A 59 5.85 4.40 0.31
C ILE A 59 5.66 4.41 -1.21
N ALA A 60 5.87 3.26 -1.87
CA ALA A 60 5.69 3.15 -3.31
C ALA A 60 4.23 3.41 -3.73
N ILE A 61 3.24 2.87 -2.99
CA ILE A 61 1.82 3.11 -3.22
C ILE A 61 1.48 4.59 -3.10
N ALA A 62 1.98 5.28 -2.07
CA ALA A 62 1.76 6.72 -1.91
C ALA A 62 2.32 7.53 -3.09
N MET A 63 3.49 7.15 -3.61
CA MET A 63 4.07 7.76 -4.81
C MET A 63 3.26 7.48 -6.08
N LEU A 64 2.75 6.26 -6.25
CA LEU A 64 1.93 5.91 -7.42
C LEU A 64 0.59 6.66 -7.40
N LYS A 65 -0.05 6.72 -6.23
CA LYS A 65 -1.30 7.47 -6.04
C LYS A 65 -1.11 8.97 -6.26
N SER A 66 0.04 9.56 -5.86
CA SER A 66 0.30 10.99 -6.06
C SER A 66 0.41 11.41 -7.53
N VAL A 67 0.75 10.46 -8.42
CA VAL A 67 0.78 10.67 -9.87
C VAL A 67 -0.59 10.43 -10.53
N GLY A 68 -1.61 10.06 -9.75
CA GLY A 68 -2.97 9.81 -10.21
C GLY A 68 -3.20 8.41 -10.80
N LEU A 69 -2.38 7.42 -10.41
CA LEU A 69 -2.59 6.02 -10.78
C LEU A 69 -3.55 5.35 -9.80
N ARG A 70 -4.43 4.48 -10.32
CA ARG A 70 -5.28 3.64 -9.49
C ARG A 70 -4.46 2.47 -8.96
N VAL A 71 -4.34 2.35 -7.65
CA VAL A 71 -3.58 1.28 -6.99
C VAL A 71 -4.50 0.48 -6.10
N VAL A 72 -4.62 -0.81 -6.38
CA VAL A 72 -5.30 -1.83 -5.59
C VAL A 72 -4.25 -2.50 -4.70
N ASP A 73 -4.33 -2.25 -3.40
CA ASP A 73 -3.40 -2.81 -2.41
C ASP A 73 -3.99 -4.08 -1.80
N LEU A 74 -3.31 -5.21 -1.98
CA LEU A 74 -3.69 -6.52 -1.43
C LEU A 74 -3.11 -6.78 -0.03
N CYS A 75 -2.42 -5.81 0.56
CA CYS A 75 -1.71 -5.93 1.84
C CYS A 75 -0.52 -6.91 1.77
N VAL A 76 -0.22 -7.54 2.91
CA VAL A 76 0.93 -8.43 3.11
C VAL A 76 0.50 -9.90 3.15
N ASP A 77 1.45 -10.81 2.98
CA ASP A 77 1.22 -12.26 3.05
C ASP A 77 0.13 -12.77 2.10
N VAL A 78 0.22 -12.39 0.82
CA VAL A 78 -0.81 -12.67 -0.17
C VAL A 78 -0.41 -13.87 -1.04
N THR A 79 -1.33 -14.83 -1.18
CA THR A 79 -1.09 -16.02 -2.01
C THR A 79 -1.02 -15.67 -3.49
N ALA A 80 -0.27 -16.45 -4.27
CA ALA A 80 -0.21 -16.30 -5.72
C ALA A 80 -1.58 -16.36 -6.39
N ALA A 81 -2.49 -17.20 -5.87
CA ALA A 81 -3.84 -17.36 -6.41
C ALA A 81 -4.70 -16.11 -6.19
N ASP A 82 -4.63 -15.51 -5.00
CA ASP A 82 -5.36 -14.29 -4.70
C ASP A 82 -4.85 -13.09 -5.50
N ILE A 83 -3.53 -13.01 -5.70
CA ILE A 83 -2.93 -11.97 -6.55
C ILE A 83 -3.45 -12.08 -7.98
N VAL A 84 -3.47 -13.28 -8.55
CA VAL A 84 -3.96 -13.51 -9.93
C VAL A 84 -5.45 -13.19 -10.01
N ARG A 85 -6.26 -13.71 -9.08
CA ARG A 85 -7.70 -13.47 -9.04
C ARG A 85 -8.03 -11.98 -9.02
N VAL A 86 -7.39 -11.22 -8.14
CA VAL A 86 -7.64 -9.77 -8.05
C VAL A 86 -7.08 -9.02 -9.26
N ALA A 87 -5.93 -9.45 -9.81
CA ALA A 87 -5.41 -8.87 -11.04
C ALA A 87 -6.37 -9.04 -12.22
N GLU A 88 -7.04 -10.18 -12.34
CA GLU A 88 -8.07 -10.43 -13.34
C GLU A 88 -9.36 -9.64 -13.06
N GLU A 89 -9.86 -9.67 -11.81
CA GLU A 89 -11.09 -8.95 -11.40
C GLU A 89 -10.98 -7.44 -11.60
N GLU A 90 -9.80 -6.87 -11.37
CA GLU A 90 -9.55 -5.43 -11.47
C GLU A 90 -9.03 -5.01 -12.86
N GLU A 91 -8.89 -5.96 -13.80
CA GLU A 91 -8.29 -5.76 -15.13
C GLU A 91 -6.94 -5.01 -15.04
N ALA A 92 -6.06 -5.51 -14.16
CA ALA A 92 -4.81 -4.84 -13.83
C ALA A 92 -3.84 -4.77 -15.02
N ASP A 93 -3.36 -3.56 -15.34
CA ASP A 93 -2.32 -3.34 -16.34
C ASP A 93 -0.93 -3.76 -15.83
N ILE A 94 -0.70 -3.60 -14.52
CA ILE A 94 0.59 -3.88 -13.87
C ILE A 94 0.34 -4.59 -12.54
N VAL A 95 1.04 -5.71 -12.33
CA VAL A 95 1.13 -6.37 -11.03
C VAL A 95 2.51 -6.09 -10.43
N VAL A 96 2.54 -5.55 -9.21
CA VAL A 96 3.75 -5.26 -8.46
C VAL A 96 3.83 -6.19 -7.25
N LEU A 97 4.96 -6.88 -7.12
CA LEU A 97 5.23 -7.80 -6.02
C LEU A 97 6.30 -7.18 -5.10
N SER A 98 6.01 -7.14 -3.80
CA SER A 98 6.98 -6.79 -2.76
C SER A 98 7.53 -8.06 -2.11
N ALA A 99 8.85 -8.10 -1.92
CA ALA A 99 9.55 -9.11 -1.14
C ALA A 99 10.81 -8.47 -0.53
N LEU A 100 10.94 -8.44 0.80
CA LEU A 100 12.08 -7.82 1.48
C LEU A 100 13.32 -8.74 1.53
N LEU A 101 13.09 -10.04 1.73
CA LEU A 101 14.15 -11.02 1.98
C LEU A 101 14.36 -11.93 0.76
N SER A 102 15.61 -12.23 0.44
CA SER A 102 15.97 -13.12 -0.69
C SER A 102 15.42 -14.54 -0.57
N VAL A 103 15.12 -15.01 0.66
CA VAL A 103 14.49 -16.33 0.87
C VAL A 103 13.07 -16.43 0.28
N LEU A 104 12.44 -15.30 -0.03
CA LEU A 104 11.10 -15.21 -0.63
C LEU A 104 11.14 -15.21 -2.16
N GLU A 105 12.33 -15.20 -2.77
CA GLU A 105 12.49 -15.30 -4.23
C GLU A 105 11.69 -16.46 -4.85
N PRO A 106 11.63 -17.69 -4.27
CA PRO A 106 10.81 -18.77 -4.80
C PRO A 106 9.31 -18.44 -4.84
N GLN A 107 8.81 -17.65 -3.88
CA GLN A 107 7.41 -17.22 -3.85
C GLN A 107 7.12 -16.19 -4.94
N VAL A 108 8.04 -15.24 -5.16
CA VAL A 108 7.95 -14.30 -6.29
C VAL A 108 7.91 -15.05 -7.62
N VAL A 109 8.82 -16.02 -7.82
CA VAL A 109 8.87 -16.84 -9.03
C VAL A 109 7.59 -17.67 -9.20
N LYS A 110 7.08 -18.27 -8.12
CA LYS A 110 5.80 -18.99 -8.12
C LYS A 110 4.67 -18.08 -8.59
N THR A 111 4.53 -16.88 -8.02
CA THR A 111 3.49 -15.92 -8.41
C THR A 111 3.61 -15.49 -9.88
N ILE A 112 4.83 -15.17 -10.35
CA ILE A 112 5.07 -14.82 -11.77
C ILE A 112 4.68 -15.97 -12.69
N ASN A 113 5.01 -17.21 -12.33
CA ASN A 113 4.66 -18.38 -13.15
C ASN A 113 3.15 -18.62 -13.18
N THR A 114 2.43 -18.34 -12.09
CA THR A 114 0.96 -18.42 -12.05
C THR A 114 0.35 -17.34 -12.95
N LEU A 115 0.81 -16.08 -12.85
CA LEU A 115 0.34 -14.96 -13.68
C LEU A 115 0.61 -15.13 -15.18
N LYS A 116 1.64 -15.88 -15.57
CA LYS A 116 1.92 -16.18 -16.98
C LYS A 116 1.07 -17.31 -17.57
N ARG A 117 0.36 -18.06 -16.72
CA ARG A 117 -0.44 -19.22 -17.10
C ARG A 117 -1.94 -18.94 -17.11
N SER A 118 -2.38 -17.90 -16.42
CA SER A 118 -3.66 -17.22 -16.62
C SER A 118 -3.66 -16.46 -17.95
#